data_AF-A0A954IQR1-F1
#
_entry.id   AF-A0A954IQR1-F1
#
_cell.length_a   1.000
_cell.length_b   1.000
_cell.length_c   1.000
_cell.angle_alpha   90.00
_cell.angle_beta   90.00
_cell.angle_gamma   90.00
#
_symmetry.space_group_name_H-M   'P 1'
#
loop_
_entity.id
_entity.type
_entity.pdbx_description
1 polymer ?
#
loop_
_entity_poly.entity_id
_entity_poly.type
_entity_poly.pdbx_seq_one_letter_code
_entity_poly.pdbx_strand_id
1 'polypeptide(L)'
;GLMTQDSPPPKKRRFWIFGLVLVLLLAAVGGGLWTWYRFRVWPQETRQVLQRKNLAVAYLENEQFEKCDPLLVELGEEWPSELLPARNLAISRVLKVKATGPTIAPEKFAKALADAQVALERLRTLEGDTAVVQLLTGRLAGYADNDEARIKAYTEAAKLDPQSPAAWGELFVAARASSDPVRQIQAREALKRAYALQPGNLFLLLEMLSLQAQQKDKQLANTLTEARKVVAPFAGAISRRSRGRVEILKFIDEALSALHPGEDQPPEWNRVSLQVAYLVNVLRPENAHQRDLSRIQRYELEYLISDFSPEFYEVVYLPDTFDAPPITVTFQPLDAVPAFEQLSDIRQAQFIDFELDGQLEVLVVRDAAVEVFGRNDKQEWESLAVADVPAGMKGAITADLDRDFQEAPTDFHQPGETEEKSPGICLDADPDFVVYGDNGMVILKNVLDHN
;
A
#
# COMPACT_ATOMS: atom_id res chain seq x y z
N GLY A 1 -10.86 4.14 -94.94
CA GLY A 1 -11.91 4.38 -93.94
C GLY A 1 -11.25 4.62 -92.61
N LEU A 2 -11.14 5.87 -92.19
CA LEU A 2 -10.61 6.29 -90.90
C LEU A 2 -11.81 6.60 -90.00
N MET A 3 -12.06 5.77 -88.99
CA MET A 3 -13.04 6.04 -87.92
C MET A 3 -12.32 6.84 -86.83
N THR A 4 -12.70 8.10 -86.67
CA THR A 4 -12.31 8.97 -85.55
C THR A 4 -13.06 8.55 -84.29
N GLN A 5 -12.30 8.18 -83.26
CA GLN A 5 -12.82 7.82 -81.94
C GLN A 5 -13.05 9.11 -81.13
N ASP A 6 -14.32 9.53 -81.03
CA ASP A 6 -14.71 10.72 -80.29
C ASP A 6 -14.37 10.57 -78.79
N SER A 7 -13.34 11.30 -78.37
CA SER A 7 -13.04 11.47 -76.95
C SER A 7 -14.11 12.36 -76.31
N PRO A 8 -14.73 11.94 -75.19
CA PRO A 8 -15.79 12.72 -74.56
C PRO A 8 -15.26 14.09 -74.09
N PRO A 9 -16.08 15.16 -74.17
CA PRO A 9 -15.64 16.52 -73.88
C PRO A 9 -15.11 16.65 -72.44
N PRO A 10 -14.05 17.46 -72.21
CA PRO A 10 -13.28 17.51 -70.94
C PRO A 10 -14.10 17.92 -69.71
N LYS A 11 -15.32 18.45 -69.89
CA LYS A 11 -16.22 18.84 -68.81
C LYS A 11 -16.88 17.65 -68.11
N LYS A 12 -17.21 16.56 -68.83
CA LYS A 12 -17.86 15.37 -68.21
C LYS A 12 -16.90 14.58 -67.32
N ARG A 13 -15.62 14.52 -67.69
CA ARG A 13 -14.59 13.80 -66.91
C ARG A 13 -14.29 14.48 -65.57
N ARG A 14 -14.31 15.81 -65.53
CA ARG A 14 -14.16 16.59 -64.27
C ARG A 14 -15.33 16.36 -63.31
N PHE A 15 -16.55 16.26 -63.83
CA PHE A 15 -17.75 16.04 -63.00
C PHE A 15 -17.75 14.65 -62.32
N TRP A 16 -17.32 13.61 -63.04
CA TRP A 16 -17.18 12.26 -62.50
C TRP A 16 -16.08 12.14 -61.44
N ILE A 17 -14.93 12.80 -61.66
CA ILE A 17 -13.83 12.81 -60.68
C ILE A 17 -14.28 13.52 -59.39
N PHE A 18 -14.97 14.66 -59.50
CA PHE A 18 -15.51 15.36 -58.33
C PHE A 18 -16.54 14.52 -57.56
N GLY A 19 -17.44 13.83 -58.26
CA GLY A 19 -18.41 12.93 -57.63
C GLY A 19 -17.74 11.78 -56.87
N LEU A 20 -16.71 11.15 -57.46
CA LEU A 20 -15.96 10.06 -56.82
C LEU A 20 -15.22 10.53 -55.55
N VAL A 21 -14.55 11.69 -55.63
CA VAL A 21 -13.82 12.28 -54.48
C VAL A 21 -14.78 12.62 -53.35
N LEU A 22 -15.96 13.15 -53.65
CA LEU A 22 -16.98 13.46 -52.65
C LEU A 22 -17.51 12.20 -51.96
N VAL A 23 -17.76 11.12 -52.72
CA VAL A 23 -18.20 9.83 -52.15
C VAL A 23 -17.11 9.23 -51.25
N LEU A 24 -15.85 9.27 -51.66
CA LEU A 24 -14.73 8.80 -50.84
C LEU A 24 -14.55 9.64 -49.56
N LEU A 25 -14.74 10.96 -49.64
CA LEU A 25 -14.73 11.85 -48.48
C LEU A 25 -15.88 11.54 -47.52
N LEU A 26 -17.10 11.35 -48.02
CA LEU A 26 -18.26 10.99 -47.20
C LEU A 26 -18.10 9.60 -46.57
N ALA A 27 -17.52 8.64 -47.29
CA ALA A 27 -17.20 7.32 -46.74
C ALA A 27 -16.09 7.40 -45.68
N ALA A 28 -15.07 8.24 -45.86
CA ALA A 28 -14.02 8.45 -44.87
C ALA A 28 -14.54 9.18 -43.62
N VAL A 29 -15.39 10.20 -43.77
CA VAL A 29 -16.04 10.91 -42.66
C VAL A 29 -17.03 9.99 -41.95
N GLY A 30 -17.86 9.26 -42.70
CA GLY A 30 -18.81 8.29 -42.13
C GLY A 30 -18.10 7.14 -41.40
N GLY A 31 -17.00 6.64 -41.98
CA GLY A 31 -16.13 5.66 -41.33
C GLY A 31 -15.46 6.21 -40.08
N GLY A 32 -14.93 7.44 -40.13
CA GLY A 32 -14.32 8.12 -38.99
C GLY A 32 -15.31 8.44 -37.87
N LEU A 33 -16.55 8.83 -38.21
CA LEU A 33 -17.62 9.03 -37.24
C LEU A 33 -18.11 7.71 -36.66
N TRP A 34 -18.20 6.65 -37.47
CA TRP A 34 -18.60 5.33 -37.00
C TRP A 34 -17.56 4.71 -36.07
N THR A 35 -16.27 4.82 -36.39
CA THR A 35 -15.20 4.42 -35.46
C THR A 35 -15.24 5.28 -34.20
N TRP A 36 -15.34 6.60 -34.33
CA TRP A 36 -15.45 7.52 -33.19
C TRP A 36 -16.65 7.23 -32.27
N TYR A 37 -17.82 6.88 -32.83
CA TYR A 37 -19.00 6.48 -32.05
C TYR A 37 -18.90 5.06 -31.48
N ARG A 38 -18.28 4.12 -32.21
CA ARG A 38 -18.15 2.72 -31.79
C ARG A 38 -17.15 2.53 -30.66
N PHE A 39 -16.12 3.37 -30.60
CA PHE A 39 -15.07 3.26 -29.58
C PHE A 39 -15.35 4.08 -28.32
N ARG A 40 -16.47 4.83 -28.25
CA ARG A 40 -16.89 5.52 -27.03
C ARG A 40 -17.89 4.69 -26.26
N VAL A 41 -17.61 4.55 -24.96
CA VAL A 41 -18.50 3.88 -24.00
C VAL A 41 -19.44 4.93 -23.39
N TRP A 42 -20.73 4.60 -23.34
CA TRP A 42 -21.76 5.54 -22.92
C TRP A 42 -21.76 5.71 -21.39
N PRO A 43 -22.26 6.84 -20.86
CA PRO A 43 -22.14 7.16 -19.43
C PRO A 43 -22.65 6.05 -18.49
N GLN A 44 -23.73 5.36 -18.84
CA GLN A 44 -24.28 4.27 -18.02
C GLN A 44 -23.36 3.04 -17.97
N GLU A 45 -22.78 2.68 -19.12
CA GLU A 45 -21.81 1.57 -19.22
C GLU A 45 -20.54 1.92 -18.44
N THR A 46 -20.06 3.16 -18.55
CA THR A 46 -18.93 3.67 -17.75
C THR A 46 -19.20 3.55 -16.25
N ARG A 47 -20.41 3.88 -15.77
CA ARG A 47 -20.75 3.72 -14.34
C ARG A 47 -20.72 2.27 -13.89
N GLN A 48 -21.24 1.34 -14.69
CA GLN A 48 -21.22 -0.09 -14.35
C GLN A 48 -19.79 -0.64 -14.30
N VAL A 49 -18.92 -0.21 -15.21
CA VAL A 49 -17.49 -0.56 -15.21
C VAL A 49 -16.80 -0.03 -13.95
N LEU A 50 -17.00 1.26 -13.61
CA LEU A 50 -16.42 1.86 -12.40
C LEU A 50 -16.96 1.22 -11.12
N GLN A 51 -18.26 0.90 -11.07
CA GLN A 51 -18.87 0.22 -9.92
C GLN A 51 -18.27 -1.18 -9.72
N ARG A 52 -18.12 -1.97 -10.80
CA ARG A 52 -17.48 -3.29 -10.72
C ARG A 52 -16.01 -3.19 -10.30
N LYS A 53 -15.27 -2.19 -10.80
CA LYS A 53 -13.90 -1.92 -10.36
C LYS A 53 -13.84 -1.68 -8.85
N ASN A 54 -14.66 -0.76 -8.34
CA ASN A 54 -14.68 -0.42 -6.91
C ASN A 54 -15.07 -1.62 -6.04
N LEU A 55 -16.10 -2.38 -6.44
CA LEU A 55 -16.50 -3.61 -5.74
C LEU A 55 -15.41 -4.68 -5.75
N ALA A 56 -14.73 -4.86 -6.89
CA ALA A 56 -13.65 -5.82 -7.01
C ALA A 56 -12.47 -5.48 -6.09
N VAL A 57 -12.07 -4.20 -6.05
CA VAL A 57 -11.02 -3.71 -5.13
C VAL A 57 -11.44 -3.90 -3.69
N ALA A 58 -12.67 -3.51 -3.32
CA ALA A 58 -13.18 -3.69 -1.96
C ALA A 58 -13.21 -5.18 -1.55
N TYR A 59 -13.68 -6.08 -2.42
CA TYR A 59 -13.67 -7.52 -2.14
C TYR A 59 -12.25 -8.07 -2.02
N LEU A 60 -11.30 -7.59 -2.83
CA LEU A 60 -9.91 -8.00 -2.77
C LEU A 60 -9.25 -7.59 -1.43
N GLU A 61 -9.46 -6.35 -0.99
CA GLU A 61 -8.95 -5.82 0.28
C GLU A 61 -9.52 -6.56 1.50
N ASN A 62 -10.75 -7.09 1.37
CA ASN A 62 -11.44 -7.87 2.41
C ASN A 62 -11.26 -9.39 2.26
N GLU A 63 -10.29 -9.84 1.46
CA GLU A 63 -10.01 -11.27 1.20
C GLU A 63 -11.21 -12.10 0.69
N GLN A 64 -12.21 -11.45 0.10
CA GLN A 64 -13.41 -12.08 -0.50
C GLN A 64 -13.13 -12.53 -1.95
N PHE A 65 -12.13 -13.39 -2.13
CA PHE A 65 -11.61 -13.78 -3.45
C PHE A 65 -12.68 -14.37 -4.39
N GLU A 66 -13.66 -15.12 -3.86
CA GLU A 66 -14.73 -15.72 -4.68
C GLU A 66 -15.70 -14.69 -5.26
N LYS A 67 -15.85 -13.52 -4.62
CA LYS A 67 -16.64 -12.40 -5.15
C LYS A 67 -15.81 -11.47 -6.03
N CYS A 68 -14.54 -11.32 -5.71
CA CYS A 68 -13.59 -10.48 -6.45
C CYS A 68 -13.28 -11.02 -7.86
N ASP A 69 -12.89 -12.30 -7.95
CA ASP A 69 -12.38 -12.91 -9.19
C ASP A 69 -13.33 -12.76 -10.40
N PRO A 70 -14.65 -13.05 -10.29
CA PRO A 70 -15.57 -12.88 -11.41
C PRO A 70 -15.61 -11.45 -11.96
N LEU A 71 -15.61 -10.45 -11.07
CA LEU A 71 -15.65 -9.04 -11.47
C LEU A 71 -14.38 -8.63 -12.24
N LEU A 72 -13.21 -9.08 -11.80
CA LEU A 72 -11.94 -8.79 -12.48
C LEU A 72 -11.81 -9.55 -13.81
N VAL A 73 -12.34 -10.76 -13.90
CA VAL A 73 -12.42 -11.52 -15.16
C VAL A 73 -13.29 -10.77 -16.17
N GLU A 74 -14.51 -10.39 -15.79
CA GLU A 74 -15.42 -9.62 -16.66
C GLU A 74 -14.78 -8.31 -17.11
N LEU A 75 -14.20 -7.54 -16.19
CA LEU A 75 -13.50 -6.30 -16.51
C LEU A 75 -12.34 -6.54 -17.48
N GLY A 76 -11.60 -7.63 -17.30
CA GLY A 76 -10.51 -7.99 -18.21
C GLY A 76 -11.00 -8.50 -19.58
N GLU A 77 -12.20 -9.05 -19.69
CA GLU A 77 -12.79 -9.43 -20.98
C GLU A 77 -13.28 -8.21 -21.75
N GLU A 78 -13.89 -7.25 -21.06
CA GLU A 78 -14.34 -6.00 -21.65
C GLU A 78 -13.20 -5.04 -22.00
N TRP A 79 -12.16 -4.99 -21.15
CA TRP A 79 -11.00 -4.10 -21.28
C TRP A 79 -9.69 -4.90 -21.29
N PRO A 80 -9.44 -5.68 -22.36
CA PRO A 80 -8.33 -6.64 -22.38
C PRO A 80 -6.93 -6.00 -22.37
N SER A 81 -6.81 -4.73 -22.76
CA SER A 81 -5.57 -3.96 -22.70
C SER A 81 -5.34 -3.26 -21.36
N GLU A 82 -6.35 -3.17 -20.50
CA GLU A 82 -6.21 -2.50 -19.21
C GLU A 82 -5.42 -3.36 -18.23
N LEU A 83 -4.44 -2.74 -17.58
CA LEU A 83 -3.58 -3.42 -16.64
C LEU A 83 -4.28 -3.73 -15.31
N LEU A 84 -5.20 -2.86 -14.89
CA LEU A 84 -5.93 -2.99 -13.61
C LEU A 84 -6.56 -4.37 -13.43
N PRO A 85 -7.45 -4.86 -14.32
CA PRO A 85 -8.10 -6.15 -14.12
C PRO A 85 -7.09 -7.30 -14.12
N ALA A 86 -6.07 -7.26 -14.98
CA ALA A 86 -5.07 -8.31 -15.06
C ALA A 86 -4.17 -8.38 -13.81
N ARG A 87 -3.68 -7.23 -13.32
CA ARG A 87 -2.81 -7.18 -12.15
C ARG A 87 -3.57 -7.53 -10.88
N ASN A 88 -4.74 -6.94 -10.68
CA ASN A 88 -5.53 -7.20 -9.47
C ASN A 88 -6.02 -8.67 -9.44
N LEU A 89 -6.29 -9.29 -10.60
CA LEU A 89 -6.67 -10.70 -10.65
C LEU A 89 -5.48 -11.61 -10.28
N ALA A 90 -4.28 -11.29 -10.77
CA ALA A 90 -3.07 -12.01 -10.37
C ALA A 90 -2.83 -11.90 -8.86
N ILE A 91 -2.98 -10.71 -8.28
CA ILE A 91 -2.87 -10.49 -6.82
C ILE A 91 -3.93 -11.29 -6.07
N SER A 92 -5.21 -11.20 -6.45
CA SER A 92 -6.32 -11.95 -5.86
C SER A 92 -6.02 -13.44 -5.80
N ARG A 93 -5.58 -14.02 -6.93
CA ARG A 93 -5.31 -15.46 -7.01
C ARG A 93 -4.05 -15.89 -6.28
N VAL A 94 -3.00 -15.07 -6.25
CA VAL A 94 -1.82 -15.33 -5.41
C VAL A 94 -2.19 -15.34 -3.92
N LEU A 95 -3.00 -14.38 -3.47
CA LEU A 95 -3.50 -14.34 -2.10
C LEU A 95 -4.45 -15.50 -1.78
N LYS A 96 -5.29 -15.92 -2.73
CA LYS A 96 -6.13 -17.11 -2.58
C LYS A 96 -5.32 -18.39 -2.37
N VAL A 97 -4.17 -18.54 -3.03
CA VAL A 97 -3.25 -19.67 -2.80
C VAL A 97 -2.71 -19.66 -1.38
N LYS A 98 -2.26 -18.49 -0.90
CA LYS A 98 -1.81 -18.28 0.48
C LYS A 98 -2.88 -18.67 1.50
N ALA A 99 -4.12 -18.21 1.30
CA ALA A 99 -5.25 -18.46 2.19
C ALA A 99 -5.69 -19.94 2.20
N THR A 100 -5.52 -20.66 1.08
CA THR A 100 -5.94 -22.07 0.98
C THR A 100 -4.96 -23.02 1.67
N GLY A 101 -3.65 -22.82 1.47
CA GLY A 101 -2.58 -23.66 2.01
C GLY A 101 -2.51 -25.10 1.45
N PRO A 102 -1.31 -25.68 1.25
CA PRO A 102 -1.16 -26.99 0.61
C PRO A 102 -1.64 -28.16 1.48
N THR A 103 -1.67 -28.00 2.80
CA THR A 103 -1.99 -29.08 3.75
C THR A 103 -3.49 -29.20 4.05
N ILE A 104 -4.25 -28.10 3.98
CA ILE A 104 -5.64 -28.04 4.45
C ILE A 104 -6.60 -28.55 3.37
N ALA A 105 -6.39 -28.15 2.12
CA ALA A 105 -7.23 -28.55 0.99
C ALA A 105 -6.41 -28.75 -0.29
N PRO A 106 -5.70 -29.88 -0.43
CA PRO A 106 -4.71 -30.08 -1.51
C PRO A 106 -5.26 -29.88 -2.93
N GLU A 107 -6.48 -30.35 -3.20
CA GLU A 107 -7.11 -30.18 -4.52
C GLU A 107 -7.50 -28.72 -4.79
N LYS A 108 -8.05 -28.03 -3.77
CA LYS A 108 -8.37 -26.59 -3.88
C LYS A 108 -7.10 -25.77 -4.04
N PHE A 109 -6.03 -26.14 -3.34
CA PHE A 109 -4.73 -25.51 -3.45
C PHE A 109 -4.13 -25.70 -4.84
N ALA A 110 -4.13 -26.92 -5.38
CA ALA A 110 -3.63 -27.19 -6.72
C ALA A 110 -4.39 -26.40 -7.80
N LYS A 111 -5.72 -26.30 -7.66
CA LYS A 111 -6.56 -25.47 -8.54
C LYS A 111 -6.21 -23.98 -8.40
N ALA A 112 -6.17 -23.45 -7.18
CA ALA A 112 -5.83 -22.05 -6.94
C ALA A 112 -4.43 -21.71 -7.48
N LEU A 113 -3.47 -22.62 -7.34
CA LEU A 113 -2.11 -22.47 -7.86
C LEU A 113 -2.11 -22.39 -9.39
N ALA A 114 -2.85 -23.28 -10.07
CA ALA A 114 -3.00 -23.24 -11.52
C ALA A 114 -3.69 -21.94 -11.99
N ASP A 115 -4.76 -21.53 -11.32
CA ASP A 115 -5.50 -20.30 -11.64
C ASP A 115 -4.61 -19.06 -11.47
N ALA A 116 -3.76 -19.02 -10.43
CA ALA A 116 -2.80 -17.97 -10.18
C ALA A 116 -1.68 -17.92 -11.23
N GLN A 117 -1.16 -19.08 -11.66
CA GLN A 117 -0.17 -19.17 -12.74
C GLN A 117 -0.72 -18.62 -14.06
N VAL A 118 -1.96 -18.96 -14.40
CA VAL A 118 -2.63 -18.42 -15.61
C VAL A 118 -2.79 -16.91 -15.53
N ALA A 119 -3.20 -16.38 -14.37
CA ALA A 119 -3.36 -14.94 -14.18
C ALA A 119 -2.02 -14.19 -14.24
N LEU A 120 -0.93 -14.76 -13.68
CA LEU A 120 0.41 -14.19 -13.79
C LEU A 120 0.95 -14.21 -15.22
N GLU A 121 0.66 -15.24 -16.01
CA GLU A 121 1.08 -15.28 -17.42
C GLU A 121 0.32 -14.24 -18.25
N ARG A 122 -0.99 -14.07 -17.98
CA ARG A 122 -1.77 -12.99 -18.58
C ARG A 122 -1.20 -11.62 -18.22
N LEU A 123 -0.88 -11.40 -16.95
CA LEU A 123 -0.25 -10.17 -16.49
C LEU A 123 1.09 -9.94 -17.19
N ARG A 124 1.96 -10.97 -17.27
CA ARG A 124 3.24 -10.89 -17.99
C ARG A 124 3.08 -10.53 -19.46
N THR A 125 2.03 -11.03 -20.11
CA THR A 125 1.74 -10.71 -21.52
C THR A 125 1.38 -9.23 -21.71
N LEU A 126 0.69 -8.62 -20.75
CA LEU A 126 0.23 -7.23 -20.84
C LEU A 126 1.26 -6.23 -20.32
N GLU A 127 1.85 -6.49 -19.16
CA GLU A 127 2.79 -5.60 -18.48
C GLU A 127 4.25 -5.80 -18.93
N GLY A 128 4.53 -6.97 -19.51
CA GLY A 128 5.90 -7.45 -19.71
C GLY A 128 6.48 -8.11 -18.45
N ASP A 129 7.75 -8.49 -18.55
CA ASP A 129 8.48 -9.08 -17.42
C ASP A 129 9.03 -7.98 -16.52
N THR A 130 8.18 -7.46 -15.63
CA THR A 130 8.52 -6.39 -14.68
C THR A 130 8.95 -6.95 -13.32
N ALA A 131 9.60 -6.12 -12.51
CA ALA A 131 9.96 -6.51 -11.14
C ALA A 131 8.73 -6.91 -10.31
N VAL A 132 7.57 -6.26 -10.51
CA VAL A 132 6.31 -6.61 -9.82
C VAL A 132 5.84 -8.01 -10.22
N VAL A 133 5.84 -8.33 -11.51
CA VAL A 133 5.48 -9.68 -12.00
C VAL A 133 6.38 -10.74 -11.38
N GLN A 134 7.69 -10.48 -11.32
CA GLN A 134 8.66 -11.39 -10.72
C GLN A 134 8.50 -11.51 -9.19
N LEU A 135 8.16 -10.42 -8.49
CA LEU A 135 7.83 -10.46 -7.06
C LEU A 135 6.60 -11.33 -6.79
N LEU A 136 5.51 -11.13 -7.53
CA LEU A 136 4.31 -11.96 -7.39
C LEU A 136 4.56 -13.42 -7.77
N THR A 137 5.39 -13.66 -8.79
CA THR A 137 5.83 -15.02 -9.18
C THR A 137 6.63 -15.69 -8.05
N GLY A 138 7.53 -14.96 -7.40
CA GLY A 138 8.30 -15.45 -6.26
C GLY A 138 7.42 -15.75 -5.05
N ARG A 139 6.41 -14.90 -4.76
CA ARG A 139 5.40 -15.15 -3.72
C ARG A 139 4.64 -16.45 -3.98
N LEU A 140 4.12 -16.63 -5.19
CA LEU A 140 3.40 -17.84 -5.57
C LEU A 140 4.26 -19.10 -5.41
N ALA A 141 5.52 -19.03 -5.85
CA ALA A 141 6.47 -20.13 -5.68
C ALA A 141 6.75 -20.42 -4.20
N GLY A 142 6.84 -19.39 -3.36
CA GLY A 142 6.98 -19.54 -1.91
C GLY A 142 5.77 -20.23 -1.26
N TYR A 143 4.54 -19.87 -1.65
CA TYR A 143 3.34 -20.54 -1.15
C TYR A 143 3.21 -21.99 -1.62
N ALA A 144 3.86 -22.34 -2.73
CA ALA A 144 3.96 -23.71 -3.24
C ALA A 144 5.21 -24.47 -2.75
N ASP A 145 5.89 -23.97 -1.72
CA ASP A 145 7.13 -24.54 -1.16
C ASP A 145 8.23 -24.81 -2.21
N ASN A 146 8.25 -24.02 -3.28
CA ASN A 146 9.23 -24.11 -4.36
C ASN A 146 10.31 -23.03 -4.20
N ASP A 147 11.24 -23.28 -3.27
CA ASP A 147 12.33 -22.35 -2.94
C ASP A 147 13.22 -22.00 -4.15
N GLU A 148 13.45 -22.95 -5.06
CA GLU A 148 14.26 -22.70 -6.26
C GLU A 148 13.59 -21.70 -7.19
N ALA A 149 12.30 -21.89 -7.50
CA ALA A 149 11.55 -20.96 -8.31
C ALA A 149 11.40 -19.60 -7.61
N ARG A 150 11.20 -19.58 -6.28
CA ARG A 150 11.13 -18.35 -5.49
C ARG A 150 12.41 -17.53 -5.59
N ILE A 151 13.56 -18.16 -5.33
CA ILE A 151 14.87 -17.49 -5.39
C ILE A 151 15.14 -17.00 -6.82
N LYS A 152 14.84 -17.82 -7.84
CA LYS A 152 15.00 -17.42 -9.24
C LYS A 152 14.16 -16.18 -9.58
N ALA A 153 12.89 -16.16 -9.21
CA ALA A 153 12.01 -15.03 -9.49
C ALA A 153 12.49 -13.74 -8.80
N TYR A 154 12.84 -13.80 -7.51
CA TYR A 154 13.39 -12.63 -6.81
C TYR A 154 14.76 -12.18 -7.34
N THR A 155 15.55 -13.10 -7.88
CA THR A 155 16.79 -12.76 -8.59
C THR A 155 16.51 -11.91 -9.83
N GLU A 156 15.52 -12.31 -10.63
CA GLU A 156 15.11 -11.55 -11.82
C GLU A 156 14.47 -10.21 -11.42
N ALA A 157 13.62 -10.18 -10.38
CA ALA A 157 13.06 -8.93 -9.85
C ALA A 157 14.15 -7.91 -9.48
N ALA A 158 15.19 -8.36 -8.78
CA ALA A 158 16.32 -7.51 -8.38
C ALA A 158 17.19 -7.03 -9.56
N LYS A 159 17.22 -7.78 -10.67
CA LYS A 159 17.88 -7.34 -11.91
C LYS A 159 17.05 -6.33 -12.69
N LEU A 160 15.73 -6.54 -12.73
CA LEU A 160 14.79 -5.67 -13.43
C LEU A 160 14.63 -4.32 -12.72
N ASP A 161 14.71 -4.31 -11.39
CA ASP A 161 14.76 -3.08 -10.59
C ASP A 161 15.94 -3.09 -9.59
N PRO A 162 17.16 -2.72 -10.03
CA PRO A 162 18.35 -2.70 -9.18
C PRO A 162 18.32 -1.65 -8.06
N GLN A 163 17.34 -0.74 -8.05
CA GLN A 163 17.17 0.30 -7.04
C GLN A 163 16.06 -0.06 -6.04
N SER A 164 15.38 -1.19 -6.20
CA SER A 164 14.36 -1.67 -5.26
C SER A 164 15.00 -2.38 -4.06
N PRO A 165 15.02 -1.77 -2.85
CA PRO A 165 15.46 -2.47 -1.64
C PRO A 165 14.56 -3.67 -1.32
N ALA A 166 13.28 -3.62 -1.69
CA ALA A 166 12.34 -4.71 -1.50
C ALA A 166 12.73 -5.95 -2.33
N ALA A 167 13.08 -5.79 -3.61
CA ALA A 167 13.50 -6.91 -4.45
C ALA A 167 14.78 -7.59 -3.93
N TRP A 168 15.78 -6.81 -3.53
CA TRP A 168 17.01 -7.33 -2.93
C TRP A 168 16.75 -7.99 -1.55
N GLY A 169 15.90 -7.38 -0.72
CA GLY A 169 15.57 -7.93 0.58
C GLY A 169 14.75 -9.22 0.52
N GLU A 170 13.81 -9.33 -0.42
CA GLU A 170 13.08 -10.58 -0.69
C GLU A 170 14.00 -11.71 -1.16
N LEU A 171 14.95 -11.41 -2.06
CA LEU A 171 15.96 -12.37 -2.47
C LEU A 171 16.80 -12.85 -1.29
N PHE A 172 17.23 -11.93 -0.41
CA PHE A 172 17.94 -12.28 0.81
C PHE A 172 17.12 -13.21 1.70
N VAL A 173 15.87 -12.85 2.01
CA VAL A 173 15.00 -13.65 2.88
C VAL A 173 14.76 -15.04 2.29
N ALA A 174 14.55 -15.14 0.97
CA ALA A 174 14.32 -16.41 0.29
C ALA A 174 15.56 -17.33 0.28
N ALA A 175 16.77 -16.76 0.18
CA ALA A 175 18.00 -17.53 -0.02
C ALA A 175 18.79 -17.79 1.29
N ARG A 176 18.58 -17.00 2.36
CA ARG A 176 19.40 -17.04 3.59
C ARG A 176 19.35 -18.35 4.38
N ALA A 177 18.31 -19.15 4.21
CA ALA A 177 18.16 -20.45 4.90
C ALA A 177 18.66 -21.63 4.05
N SER A 178 19.09 -21.39 2.80
CA SER A 178 19.48 -22.47 1.90
C SER A 178 20.77 -23.17 2.37
N SER A 179 20.84 -24.49 2.24
CA SER A 179 22.07 -25.24 2.48
C SER A 179 23.10 -25.12 1.34
N ASP A 180 22.69 -24.59 0.18
CA ASP A 180 23.56 -24.41 -0.99
C ASP A 180 24.52 -23.21 -0.78
N PRO A 181 25.85 -23.42 -0.82
CA PRO A 181 26.84 -22.36 -0.69
C PRO A 181 26.68 -21.22 -1.70
N VAL A 182 26.24 -21.51 -2.93
CA VAL A 182 26.02 -20.51 -3.99
C VAL A 182 24.86 -19.59 -3.61
N ARG A 183 23.74 -20.16 -3.15
CA ARG A 183 22.57 -19.40 -2.67
C ARG A 183 22.91 -18.61 -1.41
N GLN A 184 23.76 -19.13 -0.54
CA GLN A 184 24.26 -18.40 0.63
C GLN A 184 25.11 -17.19 0.25
N ILE A 185 25.97 -17.30 -0.77
CA ILE A 185 26.71 -16.14 -1.31
C ILE A 185 25.72 -15.12 -1.88
N GLN A 186 24.75 -15.58 -2.66
CA GLN A 186 23.72 -14.73 -3.25
C GLN A 186 22.90 -13.98 -2.20
N ALA A 187 22.49 -14.66 -1.13
CA ALA A 187 21.75 -14.05 -0.02
C ALA A 187 22.54 -12.91 0.62
N ARG A 188 23.85 -13.12 0.86
CA ARG A 188 24.72 -12.09 1.45
C ARG A 188 24.89 -10.88 0.55
N GLU A 189 25.09 -11.08 -0.75
CA GLU A 189 25.19 -9.96 -1.69
C GLU A 189 23.86 -9.20 -1.80
N ALA A 190 22.74 -9.91 -1.80
CA ALA A 190 21.41 -9.30 -1.78
C ALA A 190 21.18 -8.45 -0.51
N LEU A 191 21.58 -8.96 0.66
CA LEU A 191 21.49 -8.21 1.92
C LEU A 191 22.35 -6.94 1.87
N LYS A 192 23.61 -7.03 1.44
CA LYS A 192 24.50 -5.86 1.31
C LYS A 192 23.90 -4.82 0.38
N ARG A 193 23.30 -5.25 -0.74
CA ARG A 193 22.69 -4.35 -1.72
C ARG A 193 21.42 -3.68 -1.18
N ALA A 194 20.55 -4.44 -0.51
CA ALA A 194 19.36 -3.91 0.16
C ALA A 194 19.76 -2.88 1.23
N TYR A 195 20.73 -3.21 2.09
CA TYR A 195 21.22 -2.31 3.13
C TYR A 195 21.86 -1.05 2.56
N ALA A 196 22.61 -1.14 1.47
CA ALA A 196 23.17 0.04 0.81
C ALA A 196 22.09 1.00 0.27
N LEU A 197 20.94 0.47 -0.14
CA LEU A 197 19.79 1.27 -0.60
C LEU A 197 18.98 1.87 0.56
N GLN A 198 18.91 1.18 1.70
CA GLN A 198 18.18 1.63 2.89
C GLN A 198 18.96 1.35 4.19
N PRO A 199 20.04 2.10 4.48
CA PRO A 199 20.88 1.84 5.65
C PRO A 199 20.19 2.15 6.98
N GLY A 200 19.12 2.96 6.96
CA GLY A 200 18.29 3.27 8.13
C GLY A 200 17.19 2.26 8.41
N ASN A 201 16.98 1.26 7.55
CA ASN A 201 15.99 0.21 7.77
C ASN A 201 16.49 -0.74 8.86
N LEU A 202 15.80 -0.79 9.99
CA LEU A 202 16.22 -1.52 11.18
C LEU A 202 16.33 -3.02 10.93
N PHE A 203 15.43 -3.62 10.14
CA PHE A 203 15.53 -5.03 9.76
C PHE A 203 16.84 -5.32 9.02
N LEU A 204 17.13 -4.58 7.95
CA LEU A 204 18.36 -4.76 7.16
C LEU A 204 19.63 -4.50 7.98
N LEU A 205 19.59 -3.47 8.85
CA LEU A 205 20.69 -3.15 9.75
C LEU A 205 21.02 -4.30 10.71
N LEU A 206 20.01 -4.92 11.35
CA LEU A 206 20.21 -6.03 12.27
C LEU A 206 20.74 -7.30 11.56
N GLU A 207 20.24 -7.57 10.36
CA GLU A 207 20.73 -8.68 9.53
C GLU A 207 22.19 -8.43 9.09
N MET A 208 22.54 -7.18 8.73
CA MET A 208 23.92 -6.79 8.41
C MET A 208 24.88 -6.91 9.60
N LEU A 209 24.46 -6.46 10.80
CA LEU A 209 25.27 -6.64 12.02
C LEU A 209 25.55 -8.11 12.30
N SER A 210 24.53 -8.96 12.17
CA SER A 210 24.65 -10.41 12.36
C SER A 210 25.63 -11.03 11.37
N LEU A 211 25.50 -10.66 10.08
CA LEU A 211 26.39 -11.13 9.03
C LEU A 211 27.85 -10.70 9.27
N GLN A 212 28.07 -9.42 9.59
CA GLN A 212 29.41 -8.87 9.80
C GLN A 212 30.08 -9.44 11.05
N ALA A 213 29.33 -9.67 12.13
CA ALA A 213 29.85 -10.34 13.33
C ALA A 213 30.25 -11.80 13.02
N GLN A 214 29.42 -12.53 12.28
CA GLN A 214 29.73 -13.90 11.85
C GLN A 214 30.99 -13.95 10.97
N GLN A 215 31.14 -13.00 10.06
CA GLN A 215 32.26 -12.94 9.12
C GLN A 215 33.53 -12.29 9.69
N LYS A 216 33.46 -11.77 10.93
CA LYS A 216 34.54 -10.99 11.53
C LYS A 216 34.94 -9.77 10.67
N ASP A 217 33.92 -9.12 10.08
CA ASP A 217 34.10 -8.02 9.15
C ASP A 217 34.53 -6.75 9.92
N LYS A 218 35.60 -6.10 9.44
CA LYS A 218 36.14 -4.86 10.00
C LYS A 218 35.15 -3.69 9.87
N GLN A 219 34.21 -3.74 8.92
CA GLN A 219 33.17 -2.72 8.78
C GLN A 219 32.13 -2.76 9.90
N LEU A 220 32.11 -3.80 10.74
CA LEU A 220 31.14 -3.93 11.84
C LEU A 220 31.15 -2.73 12.79
N ALA A 221 32.32 -2.14 13.06
CA ALA A 221 32.42 -0.97 13.93
C ALA A 221 31.61 0.24 13.40
N ASN A 222 31.64 0.46 12.08
CA ASN A 222 30.87 1.52 11.43
C ASN A 222 29.37 1.21 11.50
N THR A 223 28.99 -0.04 11.21
CA THR A 223 27.59 -0.47 11.27
C THR A 223 27.03 -0.39 12.70
N LEU A 224 27.80 -0.75 13.73
CA LEU A 224 27.42 -0.58 15.14
C LEU A 224 27.25 0.89 15.51
N THR A 225 28.10 1.77 14.98
CA THR A 225 27.99 3.22 15.20
C THR A 225 26.72 3.79 14.58
N GLU A 226 26.36 3.37 13.36
CA GLU A 226 25.08 3.74 12.75
C GLU A 226 23.89 3.13 13.49
N ALA A 227 24.00 1.87 13.91
CA ALA A 227 22.97 1.22 14.72
C ALA A 227 22.71 1.98 16.02
N ARG A 228 23.74 2.52 16.65
CA ARG A 228 23.59 3.37 17.84
C ARG A 228 22.69 4.58 17.57
N LYS A 229 22.82 5.23 16.42
CA LYS A 229 21.99 6.40 16.04
C LYS A 229 20.54 5.99 15.78
N VAL A 230 20.34 4.91 15.04
CA VAL A 230 19.00 4.39 14.70
C VAL A 230 18.24 3.91 15.95
N VAL A 231 18.96 3.27 16.88
CA VAL A 231 18.36 2.61 18.05
C VAL A 231 18.17 3.58 19.24
N ALA A 232 18.97 4.65 19.33
CA ALA A 232 18.93 5.59 20.46
C ALA A 232 17.53 6.12 20.81
N PRO A 233 16.65 6.50 19.85
CA PRO A 233 15.30 6.98 20.18
C PRO A 233 14.44 5.96 20.95
N PHE A 234 14.69 4.66 20.78
CA PHE A 234 13.90 3.60 21.39
C PHE A 234 14.45 3.12 22.76
N ALA A 235 15.69 3.50 23.08
CA ALA A 235 16.41 2.97 24.25
C ALA A 235 15.69 3.20 25.58
N GLY A 236 15.14 4.41 25.77
CA GLY A 236 14.40 4.74 26.99
C GLY A 236 13.12 3.93 27.14
N ALA A 237 12.35 3.75 26.06
CA ALA A 237 11.10 3.00 26.08
C ALA A 237 11.34 1.50 26.36
N ILE A 238 12.34 0.90 25.72
CA ILE A 238 12.69 -0.51 25.91
C ILE A 238 13.22 -0.76 27.34
N SER A 239 14.05 0.16 27.85
CA SER A 239 14.53 0.09 29.24
C SER A 239 13.36 0.16 30.24
N ARG A 240 12.42 1.11 30.07
CA ARG A 240 11.23 1.19 30.93
C ARG A 240 10.37 -0.07 30.88
N ARG A 241 10.05 -0.58 29.68
CA ARG A 241 9.23 -1.80 29.49
C ARG A 241 9.87 -3.03 30.15
N SER A 242 11.20 -3.12 30.10
CA SER A 242 11.96 -4.20 30.74
C SER A 242 12.23 -3.99 32.23
N ARG A 243 11.77 -2.88 32.83
CA ARG A 243 12.07 -2.44 34.21
C ARG A 243 13.58 -2.28 34.47
N GLY A 244 14.29 -1.69 33.51
CA GLY A 244 15.72 -1.45 33.57
C GLY A 244 16.60 -2.68 33.33
N ARG A 245 16.02 -3.85 33.06
CA ARG A 245 16.80 -5.09 32.85
C ARG A 245 17.51 -5.13 31.49
N VAL A 246 17.05 -4.33 30.53
CA VAL A 246 17.60 -4.27 29.17
C VAL A 246 18.04 -2.85 28.86
N GLU A 247 19.33 -2.69 28.58
CA GLU A 247 19.96 -1.44 28.17
C GLU A 247 20.54 -1.63 26.77
N ILE A 248 19.74 -1.43 25.72
CA ILE A 248 20.12 -1.80 24.35
C ILE A 248 21.38 -1.09 23.84
N LEU A 249 21.62 0.15 24.25
CA LEU A 249 22.82 0.90 23.88
C LEU A 249 24.07 0.29 24.52
N LYS A 250 23.95 -0.35 25.68
CA LYS A 250 25.05 -1.03 26.34
C LYS A 250 25.54 -2.23 25.53
N PHE A 251 24.64 -2.98 24.88
CA PHE A 251 25.04 -4.06 23.98
C PHE A 251 25.89 -3.54 22.80
N ILE A 252 25.55 -2.37 22.25
CA ILE A 252 26.33 -1.72 21.19
C ILE A 252 27.69 -1.27 21.73
N ASP A 253 27.70 -0.56 22.86
CA ASP A 253 28.92 -0.02 23.47
C ASP A 253 29.89 -1.14 23.90
N GLU A 254 29.36 -2.27 24.40
CA GLU A 254 30.15 -3.47 24.73
C GLU A 254 30.68 -4.19 23.49
N ALA A 255 29.90 -4.25 22.40
CA ALA A 255 30.37 -4.80 21.13
C ALA A 255 31.49 -3.95 20.52
N LEU A 256 31.36 -2.62 20.54
CA LEU A 256 32.40 -1.69 20.09
C LEU A 256 33.68 -1.80 20.95
N SER A 257 33.53 -1.88 22.27
CA SER A 257 34.66 -2.07 23.19
C SER A 257 35.36 -3.42 22.94
N ALA A 258 34.60 -4.48 22.66
CA ALA A 258 35.16 -5.80 22.34
C ALA A 258 35.86 -5.85 20.96
N LEU A 259 35.50 -4.96 20.02
CA LEU A 259 36.24 -4.80 18.76
C LEU A 259 37.57 -4.07 18.95
N HIS A 260 37.68 -3.23 19.99
CA HIS A 260 38.85 -2.41 20.30
C HIS A 260 39.24 -2.51 21.79
N PRO A 261 39.65 -3.69 22.30
CA PRO A 261 39.91 -3.89 23.72
C PRO A 261 41.18 -3.19 24.24
N GLY A 262 42.01 -2.64 23.34
CA GLY A 262 43.22 -1.88 23.64
C GLY A 262 44.16 -1.83 22.43
N GLU A 263 45.22 -1.02 22.49
CA GLU A 263 46.15 -0.77 21.37
C GLU A 263 46.87 -2.05 20.88
N ASP A 264 47.07 -3.03 21.78
CA ASP A 264 47.79 -4.29 21.52
C ASP A 264 46.92 -5.56 21.64
N GLN A 265 45.60 -5.42 21.79
CA GLN A 265 44.71 -6.58 22.01
C GLN A 265 43.85 -6.87 20.77
N PRO A 266 43.80 -8.13 20.29
CA PRO A 266 42.96 -8.48 19.16
C PRO A 266 41.47 -8.40 19.52
N PRO A 267 40.57 -8.17 18.54
CA PRO A 267 39.13 -8.15 18.78
C PRO A 267 38.60 -9.44 19.43
N GLU A 268 37.79 -9.29 20.48
CA GLU A 268 37.12 -10.37 21.21
C GLU A 268 35.87 -10.85 20.46
N TRP A 269 36.04 -11.48 19.30
CA TRP A 269 34.92 -11.82 18.40
C TRP A 269 33.78 -12.64 19.03
N ASN A 270 34.08 -13.52 19.99
CA ASN A 270 33.03 -14.26 20.70
C ASN A 270 32.12 -13.32 21.52
N ARG A 271 32.71 -12.32 22.17
CA ARG A 271 31.97 -11.30 22.91
C ARG A 271 31.21 -10.39 21.95
N VAL A 272 31.83 -9.96 20.85
CA VAL A 272 31.17 -9.17 19.79
C VAL A 272 29.91 -9.89 19.29
N SER A 273 30.03 -11.15 18.87
CA SER A 273 28.89 -11.93 18.36
C SER A 273 27.80 -12.12 19.41
N LEU A 274 28.16 -12.33 20.68
CA LEU A 274 27.19 -12.44 21.77
C LEU A 274 26.38 -11.15 21.95
N GLN A 275 27.05 -10.00 21.97
CA GLN A 275 26.42 -8.70 22.15
C GLN A 275 25.52 -8.32 20.96
N VAL A 276 25.99 -8.59 19.73
CA VAL A 276 25.18 -8.42 18.52
C VAL A 276 23.94 -9.32 18.58
N ALA A 277 24.07 -10.57 19.02
CA ALA A 277 22.92 -11.47 19.17
C ALA A 277 21.90 -10.96 20.20
N TYR A 278 22.36 -10.43 21.34
CA TYR A 278 21.46 -9.82 22.33
C TYR A 278 20.73 -8.59 21.79
N LEU A 279 21.45 -7.70 21.12
CA LEU A 279 20.87 -6.53 20.46
C LEU A 279 19.78 -6.94 19.45
N VAL A 280 20.09 -7.90 18.57
CA VAL A 280 19.18 -8.39 17.54
C VAL A 280 17.94 -9.03 18.17
N ASN A 281 18.10 -9.87 19.19
CA ASN A 281 16.99 -10.56 19.84
C ASN A 281 16.05 -9.60 20.57
N VAL A 282 16.57 -8.51 21.14
CA VAL A 282 15.74 -7.49 21.80
C VAL A 282 14.99 -6.63 20.78
N LEU A 283 15.61 -6.27 19.66
CA LEU A 283 15.01 -5.35 18.69
C LEU A 283 14.08 -6.03 17.69
N ARG A 284 14.25 -7.33 17.42
CA ARG A 284 13.38 -8.08 16.50
C ARG A 284 11.88 -8.00 16.84
N PRO A 285 11.42 -8.14 18.10
CA PRO A 285 10.00 -8.00 18.43
C PRO A 285 9.49 -6.55 18.45
N GLU A 286 10.36 -5.54 18.31
CA GLU A 286 9.92 -4.14 18.37
C GLU A 286 9.16 -3.71 17.10
N ASN A 287 8.14 -2.87 17.26
CA ASN A 287 7.29 -2.39 16.16
C ASN A 287 8.09 -1.70 15.05
N ALA A 288 9.16 -0.98 15.40
CA ALA A 288 10.05 -0.34 14.42
C ALA A 288 10.68 -1.38 13.48
N HIS A 289 11.17 -2.50 14.03
CA HIS A 289 11.72 -3.59 13.23
C HIS A 289 10.65 -4.24 12.35
N GLN A 290 9.47 -4.53 12.91
CA GLN A 290 8.38 -5.16 12.16
C GLN A 290 7.86 -4.28 11.01
N ARG A 291 7.73 -2.96 11.24
CA ARG A 291 7.38 -1.99 10.19
C ARG A 291 8.45 -1.92 9.09
N ASP A 292 9.72 -1.94 9.46
CA ASP A 292 10.80 -1.92 8.48
C ASP A 292 10.95 -3.24 7.72
N LEU A 293 10.65 -4.37 8.35
CA LEU A 293 10.52 -5.65 7.68
C LEU A 293 9.38 -5.62 6.67
N SER A 294 8.20 -5.11 7.01
CA SER A 294 7.06 -5.06 6.08
C SER A 294 7.33 -4.14 4.88
N ARG A 295 8.14 -3.09 5.03
CA ARG A 295 8.58 -2.23 3.91
C ARG A 295 9.48 -2.96 2.91
N ILE A 296 10.22 -3.97 3.37
CA ILE A 296 11.03 -4.86 2.52
C ILE A 296 10.16 -5.98 1.97
N GLN A 297 9.39 -6.63 2.84
CA GLN A 297 8.46 -7.69 2.51
C GLN A 297 7.05 -7.16 2.35
N ARG A 298 6.88 -6.30 1.34
CA ARG A 298 5.60 -5.66 1.05
C ARG A 298 4.50 -6.69 0.89
N TYR A 299 3.33 -6.37 1.44
CA TYR A 299 2.14 -7.19 1.26
C TYR A 299 1.69 -7.13 -0.20
N GLU A 300 1.06 -8.19 -0.72
CA GLU A 300 0.73 -8.27 -2.14
C GLU A 300 -0.22 -7.16 -2.62
N LEU A 301 -1.10 -6.66 -1.74
CA LEU A 301 -1.98 -5.52 -2.04
C LEU A 301 -1.24 -4.20 -2.24
N GLU A 302 0.03 -4.07 -1.81
CA GLU A 302 0.82 -2.88 -2.13
C GLU A 302 1.14 -2.76 -3.63
N TYR A 303 0.87 -3.81 -4.42
CA TYR A 303 1.00 -3.79 -5.88
C TYR A 303 -0.34 -3.58 -6.60
N LEU A 304 -1.44 -3.40 -5.85
CA LEU A 304 -2.78 -3.19 -6.40
C LEU A 304 -2.85 -1.90 -7.23
N ILE A 305 -3.60 -1.95 -8.32
CA ILE A 305 -3.95 -0.76 -9.11
C ILE A 305 -5.37 -0.34 -8.73
N SER A 306 -5.51 0.85 -8.16
CA SER A 306 -6.80 1.36 -7.65
C SER A 306 -7.65 2.04 -8.73
N ASP A 307 -7.03 2.43 -9.85
CA ASP A 307 -7.73 3.15 -10.91
C ASP A 307 -7.30 2.76 -12.32
N PHE A 308 -8.21 2.94 -13.28
CA PHE A 308 -7.94 2.66 -14.69
C PHE A 308 -6.86 3.59 -15.24
N SER A 309 -6.26 3.20 -16.36
CA SER A 309 -5.27 4.00 -17.06
C SER A 309 -5.86 5.36 -17.51
N PRO A 310 -5.02 6.40 -17.72
CA PRO A 310 -5.47 7.61 -18.40
C PRO A 310 -6.11 7.33 -19.76
N GLU A 311 -5.59 6.35 -20.51
CA GLU A 311 -6.06 5.94 -21.83
C GLU A 311 -7.51 5.42 -21.79
N PHE A 312 -7.90 4.73 -20.72
CA PHE A 312 -9.30 4.35 -20.48
C PHE A 312 -10.20 5.60 -20.40
N TYR A 313 -9.77 6.62 -19.65
CA TYR A 313 -10.53 7.86 -19.46
C TYR A 313 -10.62 8.74 -20.71
N GLU A 314 -9.75 8.53 -21.71
CA GLU A 314 -9.85 9.22 -23.01
C GLU A 314 -11.00 8.70 -23.89
N VAL A 315 -11.41 7.43 -23.68
CA VAL A 315 -12.42 6.75 -24.50
C VAL A 315 -13.77 6.57 -23.81
N VAL A 316 -13.82 6.65 -22.47
CA VAL A 316 -15.09 6.60 -21.73
C VAL A 316 -15.66 8.00 -21.47
N TYR A 317 -16.99 8.13 -21.48
CA TYR A 317 -17.64 9.36 -21.02
C TYR A 317 -17.89 9.26 -19.52
N LEU A 318 -17.08 9.97 -18.72
CA LEU A 318 -17.40 10.17 -17.33
C LEU A 318 -18.75 10.89 -17.24
N PRO A 319 -19.75 10.35 -16.52
CA PRO A 319 -21.02 11.04 -16.36
C PRO A 319 -20.78 12.40 -15.71
N ASP A 320 -21.19 13.49 -16.38
CA ASP A 320 -21.17 14.85 -15.79
C ASP A 320 -22.04 14.92 -14.52
N THR A 321 -23.00 14.00 -14.41
CA THR A 321 -23.92 13.85 -13.29
C THR A 321 -24.25 12.36 -13.11
N PHE A 322 -24.27 11.88 -11.87
CA PHE A 322 -24.85 10.58 -11.55
C PHE A 322 -26.36 10.62 -11.91
N ASP A 323 -26.90 9.62 -12.64
CA ASP A 323 -28.33 9.60 -13.03
C ASP A 323 -29.29 9.49 -11.83
N ALA A 324 -28.77 9.14 -10.65
CA ALA A 324 -29.52 9.32 -9.43
C ALA A 324 -29.80 10.83 -9.30
N PRO A 325 -31.07 11.27 -9.20
CA PRO A 325 -31.33 12.66 -8.89
C PRO A 325 -30.45 12.98 -7.68
N PRO A 326 -29.59 14.03 -7.75
CA PRO A 326 -28.72 14.35 -6.64
C PRO A 326 -29.60 14.37 -5.42
N ILE A 327 -29.25 13.58 -4.40
CA ILE A 327 -29.89 13.74 -3.11
C ILE A 327 -29.79 15.23 -2.82
N THR A 328 -30.93 15.87 -2.56
CA THR A 328 -30.94 17.30 -2.30
C THR A 328 -30.23 17.49 -0.97
N VAL A 329 -28.92 17.66 -1.02
CA VAL A 329 -28.09 18.00 0.13
C VAL A 329 -28.24 19.49 0.29
N THR A 330 -29.15 19.88 1.16
CA THR A 330 -29.20 21.24 1.66
C THR A 330 -28.31 21.33 2.88
N PHE A 331 -27.24 22.11 2.79
CA PHE A 331 -26.54 22.55 3.98
C PHE A 331 -27.43 23.57 4.67
N GLN A 332 -27.95 23.21 5.83
CA GLN A 332 -28.56 24.17 6.73
C GLN A 332 -27.46 24.63 7.68
N PRO A 333 -27.25 25.95 7.83
CA PRO A 333 -26.48 26.44 8.95
C PRO A 333 -27.07 25.82 10.21
N LEU A 334 -26.23 25.20 11.05
CA LEU A 334 -26.68 24.88 12.39
C LEU A 334 -27.06 26.20 13.05
N ASP A 335 -28.18 26.22 13.78
CA ASP A 335 -28.44 27.31 14.71
C ASP A 335 -27.23 27.47 15.62
N ALA A 336 -26.99 28.70 16.07
CA ALA A 336 -25.77 29.04 16.79
C ALA A 336 -25.54 28.03 17.93
N VAL A 337 -24.45 27.29 17.82
CA VAL A 337 -24.10 26.23 18.76
C VAL A 337 -23.38 26.90 19.92
N PRO A 338 -23.93 26.93 21.14
CA PRO A 338 -23.32 27.68 22.25
C PRO A 338 -21.88 27.25 22.53
N ALA A 339 -21.54 25.97 22.30
CA ALA A 339 -20.18 25.45 22.43
C ALA A 339 -19.21 26.06 21.40
N PHE A 340 -19.66 26.40 20.19
CA PHE A 340 -18.84 27.02 19.15
C PHE A 340 -18.83 28.54 19.21
N GLU A 341 -19.84 29.18 19.80
CA GLU A 341 -19.91 30.65 19.93
C GLU A 341 -18.74 31.24 20.71
N GLN A 342 -18.18 30.46 21.64
CA GLN A 342 -17.05 30.88 22.48
C GLN A 342 -15.69 30.70 21.77
N LEU A 343 -15.66 30.04 20.61
CA LEU A 343 -14.42 29.78 19.89
C LEU A 343 -14.00 31.01 19.08
N SER A 344 -12.90 31.62 19.50
CA SER A 344 -12.13 32.56 18.68
C SER A 344 -10.88 31.89 18.11
N ASP A 345 -10.30 32.49 17.07
CA ASP A 345 -8.97 32.12 16.56
C ASP A 345 -8.83 30.67 16.08
N ILE A 346 -9.91 30.10 15.54
CA ILE A 346 -9.90 28.78 14.91
C ILE A 346 -8.94 28.80 13.72
N ARG A 347 -7.94 27.90 13.74
CA ARG A 347 -6.94 27.72 12.69
C ARG A 347 -7.32 26.59 11.76
N GLN A 348 -7.84 25.51 12.32
CA GLN A 348 -8.35 24.34 11.60
C GLN A 348 -9.52 23.73 12.36
N ALA A 349 -10.48 23.18 11.62
CA ALA A 349 -11.49 22.27 12.15
C ALA A 349 -11.56 21.03 11.25
N GLN A 350 -11.76 19.85 11.85
CA GLN A 350 -11.90 18.60 11.11
C GLN A 350 -12.86 17.64 11.81
N PHE A 351 -13.60 16.87 11.03
CA PHE A 351 -14.44 15.80 11.56
C PHE A 351 -13.57 14.57 11.87
N ILE A 352 -13.81 13.95 13.02
CA ILE A 352 -13.14 12.74 13.50
C ILE A 352 -14.16 11.87 14.22
N ASP A 353 -13.95 10.55 14.23
CA ASP A 353 -14.65 9.66 15.17
C ASP A 353 -13.71 9.45 16.35
N PHE A 354 -13.81 10.33 17.35
CA PHE A 354 -12.92 10.40 18.51
C PHE A 354 -13.24 9.31 19.54
N GLU A 355 -14.53 8.95 19.65
CA GLU A 355 -15.04 7.98 20.63
C GLU A 355 -15.20 6.56 20.05
N LEU A 356 -14.97 6.38 18.74
CA LEU A 356 -15.10 5.12 18.00
C LEU A 356 -16.53 4.56 18.02
N ASP A 357 -17.53 5.44 17.98
CA ASP A 357 -18.96 5.09 18.06
C ASP A 357 -19.69 5.25 16.70
N GLY A 358 -18.96 5.67 15.66
CA GLY A 358 -19.49 5.92 14.32
C GLY A 358 -20.13 7.30 14.15
N GLN A 359 -20.23 8.10 15.22
CA GLN A 359 -20.61 9.51 15.15
C GLN A 359 -19.37 10.37 14.93
N LEU A 360 -19.54 11.49 14.24
CA LEU A 360 -18.43 12.39 13.94
C LEU A 360 -18.42 13.56 14.92
N GLU A 361 -17.35 13.63 15.69
CA GLU A 361 -16.93 14.77 16.49
C GLU A 361 -16.22 15.82 15.63
N VAL A 362 -15.99 16.99 16.21
CA VAL A 362 -15.25 18.09 15.60
C VAL A 362 -13.99 18.36 16.42
N LEU A 363 -12.83 18.11 15.85
CA LEU A 363 -11.56 18.61 16.36
C LEU A 363 -11.37 20.06 15.91
N VAL A 364 -11.07 20.95 16.85
CA VAL A 364 -10.75 22.35 16.62
C VAL A 364 -9.33 22.64 17.09
N VAL A 365 -8.52 23.21 16.20
CA VAL A 365 -7.17 23.71 16.52
C VAL A 365 -7.22 25.22 16.63
N ARG A 366 -6.82 25.75 17.78
CA ARG A 366 -6.64 27.18 18.06
C ARG A 366 -5.16 27.51 18.20
N ASP A 367 -4.84 28.78 18.48
CA ASP A 367 -3.47 29.26 18.59
C ASP A 367 -2.63 28.50 19.65
N ALA A 368 -3.24 28.20 20.80
CA ALA A 368 -2.61 27.55 21.95
C ALA A 368 -3.45 26.43 22.58
N ALA A 369 -4.47 25.94 21.88
CA ALA A 369 -5.32 24.85 22.37
C ALA A 369 -5.80 23.95 21.22
N VAL A 370 -6.04 22.69 21.56
CA VAL A 370 -6.76 21.73 20.71
C VAL A 370 -7.94 21.20 21.50
N GLU A 371 -9.11 21.20 20.89
CA GLU A 371 -10.38 20.86 21.53
C GLU A 371 -11.17 19.89 20.66
N VAL A 372 -11.76 18.86 21.27
CA VAL A 372 -12.68 17.95 20.61
C VAL A 372 -14.09 18.25 21.11
N PHE A 373 -15.02 18.39 20.19
CA PHE A 373 -16.44 18.58 20.48
C PHE A 373 -17.24 17.40 19.96
N GLY A 374 -18.11 16.86 20.80
CA GLY A 374 -19.04 15.78 20.45
C GLY A 374 -20.45 16.11 20.87
N ARG A 375 -21.37 15.19 20.60
CA ARG A 375 -22.79 15.36 20.95
C ARG A 375 -23.12 14.50 22.15
N ASN A 376 -23.72 15.10 23.17
CA ASN A 376 -24.21 14.35 24.32
C ASN A 376 -25.52 13.59 24.00
N ASP A 377 -26.06 12.89 25.01
CA ASP A 377 -27.34 12.15 24.93
C ASP A 377 -28.53 12.98 24.41
N LYS A 378 -28.48 14.30 24.56
CA LYS A 378 -29.52 15.24 24.10
C LYS A 378 -29.25 15.79 22.70
N GLN A 379 -28.22 15.30 22.03
CA GLN A 379 -27.72 15.78 20.74
C GLN A 379 -27.23 17.25 20.79
N GLU A 380 -26.85 17.73 21.97
CA GLU A 380 -26.24 19.04 22.15
C GLU A 380 -24.72 18.92 22.05
N TRP A 381 -24.09 19.85 21.33
CA TRP A 381 -22.62 19.88 21.23
C TRP A 381 -21.99 20.32 22.54
N GLU A 382 -20.99 19.57 23.00
CA GLU A 382 -20.18 19.90 24.18
C GLU A 382 -18.71 19.56 23.95
N SER A 383 -17.82 20.14 24.76
CA SER A 383 -16.40 19.82 24.71
C SER A 383 -16.16 18.48 25.40
N LEU A 384 -15.65 17.50 24.64
CA LEU A 384 -15.26 16.19 25.14
C LEU A 384 -13.85 16.21 25.72
N ALA A 385 -12.92 16.86 25.01
CA ALA A 385 -11.52 16.91 25.38
C ALA A 385 -10.89 18.27 25.06
N VAL A 386 -9.94 18.69 25.90
CA VAL A 386 -9.15 19.91 25.71
C VAL A 386 -7.70 19.63 26.06
N ALA A 387 -6.78 20.08 25.21
CA ALA A 387 -5.35 20.03 25.46
C ALA A 387 -4.70 21.39 25.15
N ASP A 388 -3.91 21.90 26.11
CA ASP A 388 -3.05 23.06 25.88
C ASP A 388 -1.90 22.67 24.95
N VAL A 389 -1.63 23.51 23.96
CA VAL A 389 -0.50 23.37 23.03
C VAL A 389 0.31 24.67 22.99
N PRO A 390 1.61 24.64 22.63
CA PRO A 390 2.39 25.86 22.48
C PRO A 390 1.71 26.85 21.52
N ALA A 391 1.77 28.15 21.82
CA ALA A 391 1.19 29.18 20.95
C ALA A 391 1.73 29.09 19.51
N GLY A 392 0.96 29.58 18.53
CA GLY A 392 1.32 29.57 17.11
C GLY A 392 1.11 28.23 16.39
N MET A 393 0.27 27.33 16.94
CA MET A 393 -0.20 26.16 16.18
C MET A 393 -1.09 26.59 15.02
N LYS A 394 -1.01 25.84 13.92
CA LYS A 394 -1.69 26.12 12.65
C LYS A 394 -2.66 25.03 12.24
N GLY A 395 -2.41 23.81 12.68
CA GLY A 395 -3.25 22.67 12.33
C GLY A 395 -2.90 21.41 13.09
N ALA A 396 -3.65 20.36 12.77
CA ALA A 396 -3.46 19.01 13.27
C ALA A 396 -3.62 17.99 12.13
N ILE A 397 -2.92 16.89 12.26
CA ILE A 397 -3.11 15.66 11.48
C ILE A 397 -3.63 14.60 12.44
N THR A 398 -4.69 13.90 12.05
CA THR A 398 -5.21 12.71 12.73
C THR A 398 -4.60 11.45 12.14
N ALA A 399 -4.14 10.56 13.01
CA ALA A 399 -3.67 9.23 12.63
C ALA A 399 -3.61 8.34 13.87
N ASP A 400 -3.74 7.03 13.70
CA ASP A 400 -3.30 6.05 14.69
C ASP A 400 -1.76 6.04 14.74
N LEU A 401 -1.15 6.51 15.83
CA LEU A 401 0.31 6.59 15.97
C LEU A 401 0.89 5.43 16.76
N ASP A 402 0.13 4.74 17.60
CA ASP A 402 0.65 3.74 18.52
C ASP A 402 0.11 2.30 18.33
N ARG A 403 -0.84 2.13 17.42
CA ARG A 403 -1.45 0.86 17.01
C ARG A 403 -2.19 0.14 18.13
N ASP A 404 -2.80 0.87 19.05
CA ASP A 404 -4.00 0.31 19.65
C ASP A 404 -5.11 0.19 18.59
N PHE A 405 -5.91 -0.84 18.77
CA PHE A 405 -7.10 -1.07 17.96
C PHE A 405 -8.16 -1.59 18.91
N GLN A 406 -9.37 -1.10 18.74
CA GLN A 406 -10.54 -1.64 19.42
C GLN A 406 -11.39 -2.41 18.42
N GLU A 407 -12.11 -3.41 18.92
CA GLU A 407 -13.16 -4.02 18.11
C GLU A 407 -14.24 -2.96 17.92
N ALA A 408 -14.43 -2.48 16.69
CA ALA A 408 -15.52 -1.55 16.41
C ALA A 408 -16.85 -2.25 16.77
N PRO A 409 -17.80 -1.54 17.39
CA PRO A 409 -19.14 -2.07 17.57
C PRO A 409 -19.68 -2.55 16.21
N THR A 410 -20.09 -3.82 16.12
CA THR A 410 -20.57 -4.44 14.87
C THR A 410 -21.92 -3.90 14.39
N ASP A 411 -22.45 -2.87 15.04
CA ASP A 411 -23.84 -2.44 14.93
C ASP A 411 -24.06 -1.35 13.87
N PHE A 412 -23.22 -1.30 12.84
CA PHE A 412 -23.56 -0.61 11.59
C PHE A 412 -24.62 -1.41 10.81
N HIS A 413 -25.82 -1.51 11.36
CA HIS A 413 -26.97 -2.09 10.68
C HIS A 413 -27.55 -1.05 9.71
N GLN A 414 -27.53 -1.35 8.41
CA GLN A 414 -28.44 -0.67 7.49
C GLN A 414 -29.89 -0.97 7.90
N PRO A 415 -30.82 0.00 7.82
CA PRO A 415 -32.23 -0.26 8.08
C PRO A 415 -32.78 -1.29 7.08
N GLY A 416 -32.91 -2.56 7.50
CA GLY A 416 -33.53 -3.64 6.70
C GLY A 416 -32.70 -4.90 6.48
N GLU A 417 -31.45 -4.97 6.95
CA GLU A 417 -30.66 -6.21 6.86
C GLU A 417 -30.91 -7.11 8.08
N THR A 418 -31.33 -8.35 7.81
CA THR A 418 -31.41 -9.43 8.81
C THR A 418 -30.01 -9.84 9.25
N GLU A 419 -29.86 -10.14 10.55
CA GLU A 419 -28.65 -10.61 11.25
C GLU A 419 -27.88 -11.76 10.55
N GLU A 420 -27.20 -11.51 9.44
CA GLU A 420 -26.04 -12.29 9.04
C GLU A 420 -24.82 -11.58 9.61
N LYS A 421 -24.23 -12.18 10.65
CA LYS A 421 -22.94 -11.74 11.21
C LYS A 421 -21.92 -11.61 10.08
N SER A 422 -21.59 -10.37 9.71
CA SER A 422 -20.42 -10.09 8.89
C SER A 422 -19.19 -10.68 9.60
N PRO A 423 -18.41 -11.58 8.97
CA PRO A 423 -17.30 -12.25 9.63
C PRO A 423 -16.04 -11.38 9.76
N GLY A 424 -16.16 -10.06 9.57
CA GLY A 424 -15.06 -9.12 9.71
C GLY A 424 -15.22 -8.30 10.97
N ILE A 425 -14.30 -8.45 11.93
CA ILE A 425 -14.08 -7.43 12.95
C ILE A 425 -13.57 -6.21 12.19
N CYS A 426 -14.38 -5.15 12.09
CA CYS A 426 -13.85 -3.85 11.71
C CYS A 426 -13.05 -3.38 12.93
N LEU A 427 -11.73 -3.28 12.78
CA LEU A 427 -10.89 -2.73 13.83
C LEU A 427 -10.88 -1.23 13.60
N ASP A 428 -11.41 -0.48 14.55
CA ASP A 428 -11.26 0.98 14.54
C ASP A 428 -10.09 1.37 15.44
N ALA A 429 -9.32 2.34 14.98
CA ALA A 429 -8.13 2.80 15.67
C ALA A 429 -8.39 4.24 16.13
N ASP A 430 -8.16 4.50 17.41
CA ASP A 430 -8.43 5.83 17.94
C ASP A 430 -7.52 6.89 17.32
N PRO A 431 -8.07 8.06 16.98
CA PRO A 431 -7.28 9.09 16.32
C PRO A 431 -6.36 9.80 17.32
N ASP A 432 -5.05 9.56 17.22
CA ASP A 432 -4.05 10.45 17.83
C ASP A 432 -3.87 11.74 17.00
N PHE A 433 -3.30 12.76 17.62
CA PHE A 433 -3.11 14.07 16.98
C PHE A 433 -1.64 14.47 16.89
N VAL A 434 -1.19 14.82 15.69
CA VAL A 434 0.04 15.59 15.46
C VAL A 434 -0.34 17.04 15.21
N VAL A 435 -0.23 17.87 16.24
CA VAL A 435 -0.50 19.31 16.18
C VAL A 435 0.78 20.03 15.75
N TYR A 436 0.70 20.89 14.74
CA TYR A 436 1.87 21.53 14.14
C TYR A 436 1.70 23.04 13.95
N GLY A 437 2.81 23.77 14.00
CA GLY A 437 2.84 25.22 13.86
C GLY A 437 4.26 25.78 13.70
N ASP A 438 4.37 27.11 13.77
CA ASP A 438 5.67 27.80 13.60
C ASP A 438 6.67 27.45 14.73
N ASN A 439 6.16 27.01 15.87
CA ASN A 439 6.95 26.65 17.05
C ASN A 439 7.21 25.14 17.18
N GLY A 440 6.95 24.36 16.13
CA GLY A 440 7.24 22.93 16.08
C GLY A 440 5.98 22.06 16.04
N MET A 441 6.05 20.88 16.66
CA MET A 441 4.94 19.94 16.73
C MET A 441 4.75 19.38 18.14
N VAL A 442 3.51 19.05 18.47
CA VAL A 442 3.11 18.31 19.68
C VAL A 442 2.34 17.08 19.25
N ILE A 443 2.65 15.95 19.88
CA ILE A 443 1.91 14.70 19.69
C ILE A 443 1.01 14.52 20.91
N LEU A 444 -0.29 14.43 20.66
CA LEU A 444 -1.31 14.15 21.66
C LEU A 444 -1.80 12.73 21.41
N LYS A 445 -1.73 11.89 22.44
CA LYS A 445 -2.31 10.56 22.41
C LYS A 445 -3.80 10.65 22.81
N ASN A 446 -4.69 10.01 22.07
CA ASN A 446 -6.06 9.77 22.56
C ASN A 446 -6.02 8.66 23.63
N VAL A 447 -6.69 8.88 24.76
CA VAL A 447 -6.83 7.86 25.78
C VAL A 447 -8.30 7.73 26.07
N LEU A 448 -8.94 6.74 25.46
CA LEU A 448 -10.35 6.47 25.66
C LEU A 448 -10.63 6.14 27.13
N ASP A 449 -11.64 6.79 27.70
CA ASP A 449 -12.13 6.50 29.05
C ASP A 449 -12.84 5.14 29.03
N HIS A 450 -12.12 4.08 29.44
CA HIS A 450 -12.72 2.77 29.64
C HIS A 450 -13.61 2.80 30.91
N ASN A 451 -14.93 2.77 30.73
CA ASN A 451 -15.88 2.48 31.80
C ASN A 451 -15.92 0.98 32.14
#